data_AF-A0A939MG47-F1
#
_entry.id   AF-A0A939MG47-F1
#
_cell.length_a   1.000
_cell.length_b   1.000
_cell.length_c   1.000
_cell.angle_alpha   90.00
_cell.angle_beta   90.00
_cell.angle_gamma   90.00
#
_symmetry.space_group_name_H-M   'P 1'
#
loop_
_entity.id
_entity.type
_entity.pdbx_description
1 polymer ?
#
loop_
_entity_poly.entity_id
_entity_poly.type
_entity_poly.pdbx_seq_one_letter_code
_entity_poly.pdbx_strand_id
1 'polypeptide(L)'
;MTNNSRLPKSSTGRCFLSEWRRPDGSEAGFDDFPFDEDELCPFGAFEDLTPDELHFHEATGNEGASFERTYRRAGFVLWPTARRLAVLNQAGLRTTLPYLEDLTARWEASKAPIRSPLWREGDELSRHMLRSWPRSSWREDEDAEVGRMLDLQIRLRNMECIDAFLAGVSAEGHYAAPDNEAILRAAALLPAPRATELLVRILRRNAPAHLAACGDLVQRCVAGAAGRTCDLMQIGAALIEALPGPPTKRQEVDPWTWSVPVKPTFVVDLLTATSRVDEGLAARAIEHLLAWPKTYKPDDVLVPAARAFAKLAESTAWPAVGRLREASLDHLRKRIALPLEAPRDWTRANPLTCKCSDCRELGAFLTAPDQQQWRLKAVQGRRSHVEENVRSTTCDLDLTTERRGSPHTLVATKNQASYERRAKQRRQDLEHAPALDR
;
A
#
# COMPACT_ATOMS: atom_id res chain seq x y z
N MET A 1 -5.37 34.51 24.61
CA MET A 1 -6.33 34.07 23.57
C MET A 1 -7.68 33.97 24.25
N THR A 2 -8.69 34.66 23.74
CA THR A 2 -10.08 34.53 24.23
C THR A 2 -10.69 33.33 23.52
N ASN A 3 -11.08 32.31 24.28
CA ASN A 3 -11.62 31.06 23.75
C ASN A 3 -13.16 31.12 23.78
N ASN A 4 -13.82 30.66 22.71
CA ASN A 4 -15.26 30.48 22.67
C ASN A 4 -15.51 28.97 22.65
N SER A 5 -15.41 28.34 23.81
CA SER A 5 -15.46 26.89 23.94
C SER A 5 -16.86 26.36 23.65
N ARG A 6 -17.03 25.59 22.57
CA ARG A 6 -18.16 24.66 22.41
C ARG A 6 -17.76 23.30 22.99
N LEU A 7 -18.58 22.76 23.88
CA LEU A 7 -18.38 21.44 24.50
C LEU A 7 -19.45 20.46 23.99
N PRO A 8 -19.25 19.81 22.83
CA PRO A 8 -20.12 18.71 22.43
C PRO A 8 -19.81 17.47 23.28
N LYS A 9 -20.76 17.03 24.11
CA LYS A 9 -20.71 15.72 24.76
C LYS A 9 -21.07 14.64 23.73
N SER A 10 -20.08 13.98 23.14
CA SER A 10 -20.32 12.74 22.39
C SER A 10 -20.57 11.59 23.38
N SER A 11 -21.24 10.51 22.93
CA SER A 11 -21.59 9.32 23.72
C SER A 11 -20.39 8.53 24.30
N THR A 12 -19.18 9.07 24.16
CA THR A 12 -17.92 8.58 24.72
C THR A 12 -17.16 9.70 25.45
N GLY A 13 -17.75 10.31 26.49
CA GLY A 13 -17.09 11.05 27.59
C GLY A 13 -15.78 11.84 27.36
N ARG A 14 -15.52 12.39 26.17
CA ARG A 14 -14.28 13.13 25.85
C ARG A 14 -14.62 14.60 25.64
N CYS A 15 -13.89 15.50 26.32
CA CYS A 15 -14.06 16.93 26.18
C CYS A 15 -12.99 17.51 25.24
N PHE A 16 -13.37 18.57 24.51
CA PHE A 16 -12.48 19.22 23.54
C PHE A 16 -12.59 20.74 23.62
N LEU A 17 -11.47 21.43 23.38
CA LEU A 17 -11.42 22.88 23.13
C LEU A 17 -11.25 23.11 21.62
N SER A 18 -12.22 23.80 21.02
CA SER A 18 -12.31 24.08 19.59
C SER A 18 -12.56 25.57 19.32
N GLU A 19 -12.68 25.95 18.04
CA GLU A 19 -12.98 27.33 17.60
C GLU A 19 -11.97 28.39 18.10
N TRP A 20 -10.69 28.06 18.08
CA TRP A 20 -9.62 28.93 18.56
C TRP A 20 -9.54 30.25 17.79
N ARG A 21 -9.61 31.37 18.54
CA ARG A 21 -9.50 32.74 18.01
C ARG A 21 -8.25 33.44 18.54
N ARG A 22 -7.59 34.19 17.67
CA ARG A 22 -6.54 35.14 18.03
C ARG A 22 -7.15 36.36 18.74
N PRO A 23 -6.35 37.16 19.46
CA PRO A 23 -6.85 38.37 20.13
C PRO A 23 -7.52 39.40 19.20
N ASP A 24 -7.21 39.35 17.91
CA ASP A 24 -7.82 40.18 16.86
C ASP A 24 -9.12 39.60 16.28
N GLY A 25 -9.60 38.46 16.79
CA GLY A 25 -10.81 37.77 16.32
C GLY A 25 -10.60 36.87 15.10
N SER A 26 -9.41 36.84 14.51
CA SER A 26 -9.09 35.92 13.41
C SER A 26 -8.95 34.48 13.91
N GLU A 27 -9.13 33.49 13.02
CA GLU A 27 -8.96 32.09 13.37
C GLU A 27 -7.49 31.76 13.65
N ALA A 28 -7.24 31.00 14.72
CA ALA A 28 -5.89 30.61 15.09
C ALA A 28 -5.35 29.46 14.21
N GLY A 29 -6.24 28.71 13.55
CA GLY A 29 -5.88 27.56 12.71
C GLY A 29 -5.46 26.33 13.53
N PHE A 30 -5.92 26.24 14.77
CA PHE A 30 -5.71 25.08 15.64
C PHE A 30 -6.92 24.14 15.56
N ASP A 31 -6.65 22.84 15.52
CA ASP A 31 -7.67 21.81 15.66
C ASP A 31 -8.17 21.70 17.11
N ASP A 32 -9.00 20.69 17.36
CA ASP A 32 -9.57 20.40 18.65
C ASP A 32 -8.50 19.89 19.63
N PHE A 33 -8.43 20.50 20.80
CA PHE A 33 -7.55 20.06 21.89
C PHE A 33 -8.35 19.18 22.84
N PRO A 34 -8.00 17.89 22.99
CA PRO A 34 -8.64 17.06 23.98
C PRO A 34 -8.26 17.53 25.39
N PHE A 35 -9.19 17.41 26.33
CA PHE A 35 -8.94 17.59 27.76
C PHE A 35 -9.82 16.64 28.57
N ASP A 36 -9.35 16.25 29.75
CA ASP A 36 -10.06 15.33 30.64
C ASP A 36 -10.97 16.11 31.61
N GLU A 37 -12.07 15.50 32.06
CA GLU A 37 -13.03 16.18 32.96
C GLU A 37 -12.40 16.58 34.30
N ASP A 38 -11.34 15.91 34.74
CA ASP A 38 -10.56 16.25 35.93
C ASP A 38 -9.62 17.45 35.75
N GLU A 39 -9.42 17.92 34.52
CA GLU A 39 -8.72 19.17 34.21
C GLU A 39 -9.62 20.41 34.39
N LEU A 40 -10.92 20.22 34.65
CA LEU A 40 -11.83 21.30 35.00
C LEU A 40 -11.66 21.76 36.43
N CYS A 41 -11.56 23.07 36.62
CA CYS A 41 -11.45 23.68 37.94
C CYS A 41 -12.59 24.70 38.18
N PRO A 42 -13.45 24.49 39.19
CA PRO A 42 -13.47 23.32 40.10
C PRO A 42 -13.94 22.05 39.38
N PHE A 43 -13.56 20.88 39.91
CA PHE A 43 -14.05 19.60 39.41
C PHE A 43 -15.59 19.54 39.53
N GLY A 44 -16.26 18.97 38.53
CA GLY A 44 -17.74 18.92 38.51
C GLY A 44 -18.40 20.28 38.30
N ALA A 45 -17.64 21.33 37.93
CA ALA A 45 -18.18 22.68 37.72
C ALA A 45 -19.42 22.72 36.81
N PHE A 46 -19.58 21.78 35.89
CA PHE A 46 -20.71 21.78 34.94
C PHE A 46 -21.87 20.85 35.32
N GLU A 47 -21.79 20.09 36.41
CA GLU A 47 -22.81 19.08 36.75
C GLU A 47 -24.15 19.71 37.21
N ASP A 48 -24.10 20.78 38.01
CA ASP A 48 -25.28 21.39 38.64
C ASP A 48 -25.57 22.84 38.19
N LEU A 49 -24.94 23.32 37.12
CA LEU A 49 -25.08 24.72 36.70
C LEU A 49 -26.23 24.93 35.72
N THR A 50 -27.17 25.82 36.06
CA THR A 50 -28.21 26.35 35.15
C THR A 50 -27.60 27.11 33.97
N PRO A 51 -27.92 26.79 32.71
CA PRO A 51 -27.39 27.48 31.53
C PRO A 51 -27.80 28.96 31.44
N ASP A 52 -26.90 29.82 30.99
CA ASP A 52 -27.17 31.25 30.81
C ASP A 52 -28.06 31.50 29.58
N GLU A 53 -27.77 30.79 28.48
CA GLU A 53 -28.58 30.75 27.25
C GLU A 53 -28.62 29.31 26.72
N LEU A 54 -29.77 28.89 26.19
CA LEU A 54 -30.01 27.52 25.71
C LEU A 54 -30.60 27.57 24.31
N HIS A 55 -29.87 27.02 23.34
CA HIS A 55 -30.34 26.89 21.96
C HIS A 55 -30.65 25.42 21.66
N PHE A 56 -31.82 25.18 21.05
CA PHE A 56 -32.28 23.87 20.62
C PHE A 56 -32.14 23.74 19.12
N HIS A 57 -31.47 22.67 18.66
CA HIS A 57 -31.52 22.25 17.27
C HIS A 57 -32.04 20.80 17.20
N GLU A 58 -33.22 20.64 16.61
CA GLU A 58 -33.76 19.32 16.24
C GLU A 58 -33.23 18.95 14.84
N ALA A 59 -32.73 17.72 14.69
CA ALA A 59 -32.25 17.23 13.40
C ALA A 59 -33.40 17.19 12.37
N THR A 60 -33.30 17.97 11.30
CA THR A 60 -34.27 17.91 10.19
C THR A 60 -33.87 16.81 9.21
N GLY A 61 -34.38 15.59 9.40
CA GLY A 61 -34.19 14.49 8.46
C GLY A 61 -34.25 13.09 9.10
N ASN A 62 -34.06 12.04 8.29
CA ASN A 62 -34.11 10.63 8.70
C ASN A 62 -33.00 10.19 9.68
N GLU A 63 -32.30 11.13 10.31
CA GLU A 63 -31.41 10.85 11.42
C GLU A 63 -32.26 10.74 12.69
N GLY A 64 -32.34 9.53 13.24
CA GLY A 64 -33.17 9.25 14.41
C GLY A 64 -32.93 10.22 15.57
N ALA A 65 -34.00 10.54 16.30
CA ALA A 65 -34.11 11.47 17.42
C ALA A 65 -32.80 11.80 18.18
N SER A 66 -31.99 12.69 17.63
CA SER A 66 -30.83 13.29 18.27
C SER A 66 -31.14 14.77 18.52
N PHE A 67 -30.86 15.23 19.74
CA PHE A 67 -31.04 16.62 20.15
C PHE A 67 -29.67 17.20 20.46
N GLU A 68 -29.31 18.31 19.80
CA GLU A 68 -28.14 19.09 20.16
C GLU A 68 -28.56 20.25 21.06
N ARG A 69 -27.94 20.32 22.25
CA ARG A 69 -28.09 21.45 23.18
C ARG A 69 -26.78 22.21 23.23
N THR A 70 -26.82 23.49 22.86
CA THR A 70 -25.67 24.38 22.98
C THR A 70 -25.89 25.39 24.10
N TYR A 71 -24.86 25.59 24.91
CA TYR A 71 -24.84 26.50 26.05
C TYR A 71 -23.68 27.49 25.88
N ARG A 72 -23.91 28.77 26.22
CA ARG A 72 -22.84 29.79 26.20
C ARG A 72 -22.36 30.06 27.62
N ARG A 73 -21.05 29.97 27.83
CA ARG A 73 -20.38 30.33 29.10
C ARG A 73 -18.97 30.85 28.85
N ALA A 74 -18.50 31.68 29.77
CA ALA A 74 -17.11 32.12 29.80
C ALA A 74 -16.29 31.19 30.70
N GLY A 75 -15.20 30.63 30.17
CA GLY A 75 -14.21 29.86 30.90
C GLY A 75 -12.81 30.44 30.70
N PHE A 76 -11.96 30.35 31.72
CA PHE A 76 -10.55 30.69 31.60
C PHE A 76 -9.72 29.44 31.36
N VAL A 77 -9.02 29.39 30.23
CA VAL A 77 -8.04 28.33 29.94
C VAL A 77 -6.68 28.78 30.44
N LEU A 78 -6.16 28.11 31.46
CA LEU A 78 -4.84 28.37 32.03
C LEU A 78 -3.81 27.43 31.41
N TRP A 79 -2.78 28.01 30.79
CA TRP A 79 -1.74 27.26 30.11
C TRP A 79 -0.36 27.56 30.71
N PRO A 80 0.29 26.59 31.39
CA PRO A 80 1.65 26.77 31.88
C PRO A 80 2.61 27.02 30.70
N THR A 81 3.28 28.17 30.69
CA THR A 81 4.20 28.55 29.60
C THR A 81 5.29 27.49 29.39
N ALA A 82 5.78 26.86 30.46
CA ALA A 82 6.77 25.80 30.42
C ALA A 82 6.29 24.49 29.77
N ARG A 83 4.98 24.30 29.59
CA ARG A 83 4.38 23.12 28.93
C ARG A 83 3.66 23.48 27.63
N ARG A 84 3.93 24.66 27.09
CA ARG A 84 3.25 25.18 25.89
C ARG A 84 3.35 24.24 24.70
N LEU A 85 4.54 23.73 24.39
CA LEU A 85 4.71 22.85 23.23
C LEU A 85 4.14 21.45 23.46
N ALA A 86 4.16 20.96 24.71
CA ALA A 86 3.59 19.67 25.06
C ALA A 86 2.07 19.63 24.88
N VAL A 87 1.36 20.68 25.31
CA VAL A 87 -0.10 20.78 25.16
C VAL A 87 -0.46 21.04 23.69
N LEU A 88 0.31 21.84 22.95
CA LEU A 88 0.11 22.02 21.50
C LEU A 88 0.19 20.68 20.77
N ASN A 89 1.09 19.80 21.21
CA ASN A 89 1.24 18.47 20.64
C ASN A 89 0.04 17.54 20.86
N GLN A 90 -0.81 17.81 21.86
CA GLN A 90 -2.03 17.02 22.09
C GLN A 90 -3.09 17.23 20.99
N ALA A 91 -3.03 18.35 20.26
CA ALA A 91 -3.91 18.62 19.12
C ALA A 91 -3.60 17.75 17.88
N GLY A 92 -2.46 17.06 17.88
CA GLY A 92 -2.08 16.14 16.81
C GLY A 92 -1.37 16.80 15.62
N LEU A 93 -1.02 15.96 14.63
CA LEU A 93 -0.08 16.31 13.56
C LEU A 93 -0.57 17.43 12.64
N ARG A 94 -1.88 17.49 12.38
CA ARG A 94 -2.52 18.54 11.56
C ARG A 94 -2.28 19.95 12.12
N THR A 95 -2.19 20.08 13.43
CA THR A 95 -1.86 21.35 14.11
C THR A 95 -0.36 21.53 14.29
N THR A 96 0.38 20.49 14.71
CA THR A 96 1.80 20.64 15.03
C THR A 96 2.72 20.82 13.83
N LEU A 97 2.41 20.18 12.68
CA LEU A 97 3.26 20.28 11.49
C LEU A 97 3.28 21.71 10.91
N PRO A 98 2.13 22.38 10.66
CA PRO A 98 2.14 23.78 10.24
C PRO A 98 2.79 24.72 11.26
N TYR A 99 2.63 24.43 12.55
CA TYR A 99 3.27 25.23 13.58
C TYR A 99 4.81 25.08 13.58
N LEU A 100 5.32 23.85 13.41
CA LEU A 100 6.74 23.59 13.27
C LEU A 100 7.30 24.19 11.97
N GLU A 101 6.52 24.22 10.89
CA GLU A 101 6.84 24.93 9.65
C GLU A 101 7.06 26.43 9.88
N ASP A 102 6.14 27.10 10.59
CA ASP A 102 6.27 28.51 10.98
C ASP A 102 7.52 28.75 11.85
N LEU A 103 7.69 27.93 12.90
CA LEU A 103 8.86 28.02 13.78
C LEU A 103 10.18 27.89 13.00
N THR A 104 10.25 26.91 12.09
CA THR A 104 11.42 26.65 11.26
C THR A 104 11.69 27.83 10.33
N ALA A 105 10.66 28.34 9.65
CA ALA A 105 10.78 29.49 8.75
C ALA A 105 11.24 30.75 9.48
N ARG A 106 10.70 31.02 10.68
CA ARG A 106 11.10 32.15 11.52
C ARG A 106 12.54 32.00 12.01
N TRP A 107 12.96 30.79 12.38
CA TRP A 107 14.34 30.53 12.76
C TRP A 107 15.30 30.79 11.59
N GLU A 108 15.01 30.26 10.40
CA GLU A 108 15.81 30.51 9.18
C GLU A 108 15.90 32.01 8.86
N ALA A 109 14.76 32.72 8.90
CA ALA A 109 14.71 34.16 8.66
C ALA A 109 15.52 34.97 9.68
N SER A 110 15.55 34.54 10.94
CA SER A 110 16.33 35.18 12.00
C SER A 110 17.84 35.04 11.80
N LYS A 111 18.30 34.08 10.98
CA LYS A 111 19.71 33.70 10.81
C LYS A 111 20.43 33.38 12.13
N ALA A 112 19.67 33.06 13.17
CA ALA A 112 20.22 32.70 14.47
C ALA A 112 20.97 31.36 14.40
N PRO A 113 22.02 31.17 15.20
CA PRO A 113 22.74 29.91 15.21
C PRO A 113 21.85 28.74 15.69
N ILE A 114 22.27 27.53 15.36
CA ILE A 114 21.74 26.29 15.94
C ILE A 114 21.83 26.39 17.47
N ARG A 115 20.84 25.87 18.20
CA ARG A 115 20.69 25.98 19.67
C ARG A 115 20.34 27.37 20.20
N SER A 116 19.99 28.34 19.34
CA SER A 116 19.31 29.56 19.76
C SER A 116 17.94 29.25 20.41
N PRO A 117 17.34 30.17 21.19
CA PRO A 117 16.05 29.92 21.83
C PRO A 117 14.96 29.46 20.85
N LEU A 118 14.84 30.12 19.70
CA LEU A 118 13.85 29.77 18.68
C LEU A 118 14.12 28.39 18.05
N TRP A 119 15.39 28.03 17.85
CA TRP A 119 15.75 26.67 17.42
C TRP A 119 15.38 25.62 18.46
N ARG A 120 15.61 25.91 19.76
CA ARG A 120 15.27 25.00 20.86
C ARG A 120 13.77 24.75 20.97
N GLU A 121 12.94 25.76 20.67
CA GLU A 121 11.49 25.56 20.59
C GLU A 121 11.13 24.56 19.47
N GLY A 122 11.75 24.68 18.29
CA GLY A 122 11.56 23.72 17.19
C GLY A 122 12.01 22.30 17.56
N ASP A 123 13.17 22.17 18.19
CA ASP A 123 13.72 20.90 18.68
C ASP A 123 12.85 20.26 19.77
N GLU A 124 12.38 21.06 20.74
CA GLU A 124 11.48 20.60 21.81
C GLU A 124 10.16 20.08 21.25
N LEU A 125 9.51 20.84 20.36
CA LEU A 125 8.28 20.41 19.71
C LEU A 125 8.50 19.14 18.90
N SER A 126 9.60 19.07 18.12
CA SER A 126 9.95 17.88 17.33
C SER A 126 10.08 16.63 18.20
N ARG A 127 10.67 16.74 19.39
CA ARG A 127 10.75 15.64 20.35
C ARG A 127 9.41 15.24 20.94
N HIS A 128 8.49 16.18 21.17
CA HIS A 128 7.12 15.86 21.58
C HIS A 128 6.40 15.08 20.47
N MET A 129 6.46 15.57 19.24
CA MET A 129 5.84 14.94 18.07
C MET A 129 6.37 13.53 17.85
N LEU A 130 7.69 13.30 17.95
CA LEU A 130 8.28 11.96 17.81
C LEU A 130 7.77 10.97 18.87
N ARG A 131 7.60 11.42 20.12
CA ARG A 131 7.11 10.57 21.21
C ARG A 131 5.65 10.15 21.01
N SER A 132 4.81 11.06 20.51
CA SER A 132 3.39 10.79 20.26
C SER A 132 3.10 10.39 18.81
N TRP A 133 4.12 10.20 17.97
CA TRP A 133 3.92 9.90 16.56
C TRP A 133 3.10 8.60 16.41
N PRO A 134 2.07 8.57 15.54
CA PRO A 134 1.27 7.38 15.31
C PRO A 134 2.13 6.16 15.02
N ARG A 135 1.87 5.06 15.73
CA ARG A 135 2.61 3.79 15.59
C ARG A 135 1.88 2.75 14.74
N SER A 136 0.73 3.11 14.18
CA SER A 136 0.03 2.25 13.23
C SER A 136 0.89 2.09 11.97
N SER A 137 1.06 0.84 11.54
CA SER A 137 1.66 0.50 10.24
C SER A 137 0.72 0.86 9.08
N TRP A 138 -0.58 0.98 9.34
CA TRP A 138 -1.55 1.45 8.37
C TRP A 138 -1.47 2.97 8.22
N ARG A 139 -1.44 3.42 6.96
CA ARG A 139 -1.28 4.80 6.55
C ARG A 139 -2.12 5.06 5.29
N GLU A 140 -2.71 6.24 5.20
CA GLU A 140 -3.44 6.67 3.99
C GLU A 140 -2.43 7.00 2.88
N ASP A 141 -2.74 6.63 1.63
CA ASP A 141 -1.81 6.78 0.50
C ASP A 141 -1.42 8.24 0.20
N GLU A 142 -2.20 9.23 0.68
CA GLU A 142 -1.95 10.67 0.51
C GLU A 142 -1.20 11.31 1.69
N ASP A 143 -0.93 10.55 2.74
CA ASP A 143 -0.24 11.05 3.92
C ASP A 143 1.24 11.35 3.58
N ALA A 144 1.61 12.62 3.68
CA ALA A 144 2.97 13.13 3.49
C ALA A 144 3.63 13.61 4.80
N GLU A 145 3.06 13.29 5.96
CA GLU A 145 3.49 13.79 7.28
C GLU A 145 4.93 13.38 7.63
N VAL A 146 5.32 12.13 7.36
CA VAL A 146 6.70 11.64 7.57
C VAL A 146 7.69 12.43 6.71
N GLY A 147 7.42 12.54 5.41
CA GLY A 147 8.25 13.34 4.48
C GLY A 147 8.37 14.80 4.92
N ARG A 148 7.25 15.45 5.27
CA ARG A 148 7.22 16.83 5.78
C ARG A 148 8.03 16.98 7.06
N MET A 149 7.87 16.07 8.01
CA MET A 149 8.62 16.11 9.27
C MET A 149 10.13 15.97 9.03
N LEU A 150 10.56 15.02 8.20
CA LEU A 150 11.97 14.85 7.85
C LEU A 150 12.54 16.11 7.16
N ASP A 151 11.78 16.73 6.26
CA ASP A 151 12.17 17.98 5.60
C ASP A 151 12.37 19.14 6.57
N LEU A 152 11.51 19.24 7.59
CA LEU A 152 11.69 20.21 8.68
C LEU A 152 12.94 19.93 9.50
N GLN A 153 13.24 18.67 9.81
CA GLN A 153 14.45 18.33 10.55
C GLN A 153 15.73 18.58 9.73
N ILE A 154 15.68 18.36 8.41
CA ILE A 154 16.77 18.71 7.48
C ILE A 154 17.03 20.22 7.52
N ARG A 155 15.97 21.03 7.41
CA ARG A 155 16.05 22.50 7.48
C ARG A 155 16.61 22.99 8.81
N LEU A 156 16.11 22.45 9.92
CA LEU A 156 16.63 22.71 11.28
C LEU A 156 18.05 22.16 11.51
N ARG A 157 18.56 21.32 10.60
CA ARG A 157 19.84 20.59 10.73
C ARG A 157 19.90 19.77 12.02
N ASN A 158 18.76 19.22 12.45
CA ASN A 158 18.63 18.48 13.69
C ASN A 158 18.95 17.00 13.48
N MET A 159 20.25 16.67 13.37
CA MET A 159 20.73 15.31 13.12
C MET A 159 20.29 14.31 14.21
N GLU A 160 20.19 14.74 15.47
CA GLU A 160 19.70 13.89 16.57
C GLU A 160 18.24 13.50 16.36
N CYS A 161 17.38 14.45 15.98
CA CYS A 161 15.99 14.16 15.70
C CYS A 161 15.82 13.36 14.39
N ILE A 162 16.62 13.61 13.36
CA ILE A 162 16.63 12.82 12.12
C ILE A 162 16.92 11.35 12.45
N ASP A 163 17.99 11.08 13.19
CA ASP A 163 18.37 9.72 13.58
C ASP A 163 17.23 9.03 14.35
N ALA A 164 16.72 9.69 15.38
CA ALA A 164 15.65 9.16 16.21
C ALA A 164 14.34 8.93 15.44
N PHE A 165 14.03 9.79 14.46
CA PHE A 165 12.83 9.68 13.64
C PHE A 165 12.96 8.52 12.64
N LEU A 166 14.06 8.42 11.90
CA LEU A 166 14.29 7.29 10.98
C LEU A 166 14.30 5.95 11.74
N ALA A 167 14.95 5.91 12.92
CA ALA A 167 15.04 4.71 13.74
C ALA A 167 13.71 4.33 14.41
N GLY A 168 12.93 5.32 14.85
CA GLY A 168 11.75 5.13 15.66
C GLY A 168 10.43 5.10 14.89
N VAL A 169 10.39 5.62 13.66
CA VAL A 169 9.16 5.74 12.86
C VAL A 169 9.30 4.93 11.58
N SER A 170 10.19 5.35 10.67
CA SER A 170 10.35 4.69 9.36
C SER A 170 10.83 3.25 9.49
N ALA A 171 11.81 2.99 10.37
CA ALA A 171 12.36 1.65 10.60
C ALA A 171 11.42 0.72 11.38
N GLU A 172 10.35 1.24 12.00
CA GLU A 172 9.39 0.46 12.80
C GLU A 172 8.12 0.09 12.03
N GLY A 173 7.97 0.56 10.79
CA GLY A 173 6.88 0.16 9.90
C GLY A 173 6.00 1.31 9.40
N HIS A 174 6.23 2.54 9.88
CA HIS A 174 5.45 3.70 9.45
C HIS A 174 6.16 4.38 8.27
N TYR A 175 5.92 3.85 7.08
CA TYR A 175 6.69 4.12 5.87
C TYR A 175 5.83 4.01 4.61
N ALA A 176 5.99 4.96 3.68
CA ALA A 176 5.37 4.90 2.37
C ALA A 176 6.30 5.43 1.25
N ALA A 177 5.96 5.13 -0.01
CA ALA A 177 6.75 5.55 -1.17
C ALA A 177 7.02 7.07 -1.25
N PRO A 178 6.07 7.97 -0.93
CA PRO A 178 6.31 9.41 -0.96
C PRO A 178 7.44 9.88 -0.03
N ASP A 179 7.77 9.12 1.02
CA ASP A 179 8.79 9.51 1.99
C ASP A 179 10.23 9.29 1.47
N ASN A 180 10.41 8.46 0.44
CA ASN A 180 11.73 7.98 0.00
C ASN A 180 12.73 9.12 -0.28
N GLU A 181 12.27 10.22 -0.88
CA GLU A 181 13.12 11.37 -1.15
C GLU A 181 13.59 12.05 0.14
N ALA A 182 12.66 12.32 1.06
CA ALA A 182 12.97 12.95 2.34
C ALA A 182 13.85 12.05 3.21
N ILE A 183 13.60 10.74 3.23
CA ILE A 183 14.43 9.73 3.92
C ILE A 183 15.87 9.79 3.43
N LEU A 184 16.10 9.83 2.11
CA LEU A 184 17.46 9.85 1.56
C LEU A 184 18.18 11.17 1.82
N ARG A 185 17.48 12.31 1.70
CA ARG A 185 18.06 13.61 2.06
C ARG A 185 18.43 13.68 3.54
N ALA A 186 17.59 13.12 4.41
CA ALA A 186 17.82 13.08 5.85
C ALA A 186 18.99 12.14 6.20
N ALA A 187 19.01 10.93 5.62
CA ALA A 187 20.09 9.96 5.82
C ALA A 187 21.45 10.50 5.34
N ALA A 188 21.49 11.33 4.29
CA ALA A 188 22.70 11.97 3.80
C ALA A 188 23.35 12.96 4.79
N LEU A 189 22.61 13.40 5.83
CA LEU A 189 23.15 14.23 6.92
C LEU A 189 23.78 13.41 8.05
N LEU A 190 23.57 12.10 8.07
CA LEU A 190 24.11 11.20 9.10
C LEU A 190 25.47 10.60 8.67
N PRO A 191 26.28 10.12 9.62
CA PRO A 191 27.47 9.35 9.30
C PRO A 191 27.13 8.12 8.45
N ALA A 192 27.94 7.82 7.43
CA ALA A 192 27.64 6.78 6.46
C ALA A 192 27.33 5.38 7.05
N PRO A 193 28.03 4.90 8.09
CA PRO A 193 27.69 3.63 8.74
C PRO A 193 26.27 3.64 9.34
N ARG A 194 25.88 4.76 9.96
CA ARG A 194 24.57 4.91 10.59
C ARG A 194 23.45 5.07 9.56
N ALA A 195 23.68 5.86 8.52
CA ALA A 195 22.75 5.98 7.40
C ALA A 195 22.46 4.61 6.76
N THR A 196 23.52 3.82 6.53
CA THR A 196 23.41 2.45 6.00
C THR A 196 22.59 1.54 6.91
N GLU A 197 22.91 1.52 8.22
CA GLU A 197 22.19 0.72 9.20
C GLU A 197 20.69 1.04 9.21
N LEU A 198 20.32 2.32 9.22
CA LEU A 198 18.92 2.76 9.23
C LEU A 198 18.19 2.39 7.95
N LEU A 199 18.80 2.60 6.77
CA LEU A 199 18.20 2.22 5.50
C LEU A 199 17.99 0.70 5.40
N VAL A 200 18.95 -0.10 5.87
CA VAL A 200 18.81 -1.56 5.95
C VAL A 200 17.65 -1.97 6.86
N ARG A 201 17.51 -1.33 8.03
CA ARG A 201 16.38 -1.59 8.95
C ARG A 201 15.04 -1.23 8.32
N ILE A 202 14.95 -0.07 7.68
CA ILE A 202 13.74 0.38 6.95
C ILE A 202 13.37 -0.64 5.87
N LEU A 203 14.31 -1.07 5.03
CA LEU A 203 14.04 -2.04 3.98
C LEU A 203 13.55 -3.39 4.53
N ARG A 204 14.25 -3.94 5.53
CA ARG A 204 13.89 -5.23 6.12
C ARG A 204 12.51 -5.21 6.77
N ARG A 205 12.16 -4.13 7.48
CA ARG A 205 10.86 -4.00 8.14
C ARG A 205 9.72 -3.83 7.13
N ASN A 206 9.93 -3.02 6.09
CA ASN A 206 8.85 -2.54 5.24
C ASN A 206 8.66 -3.31 3.94
N ALA A 207 9.68 -4.01 3.42
CA ALA A 207 9.59 -4.71 2.14
C ALA A 207 8.45 -5.75 2.04
N PRO A 208 8.05 -6.48 3.10
CA PRO A 208 6.92 -7.41 3.01
C PRO A 208 5.59 -6.75 2.65
N ALA A 209 5.35 -5.51 3.10
CA ALA A 209 4.12 -4.76 2.85
C ALA A 209 4.26 -3.73 1.72
N HIS A 210 5.45 -3.13 1.56
CA HIS A 210 5.72 -2.00 0.67
C HIS A 210 6.86 -2.30 -0.31
N LEU A 211 6.86 -3.48 -0.92
CA LEU A 211 7.95 -3.96 -1.78
C LEU A 211 8.34 -2.99 -2.90
N ALA A 212 7.35 -2.41 -3.61
CA ALA A 212 7.60 -1.46 -4.68
C ALA A 212 8.26 -0.16 -4.17
N ALA A 213 7.82 0.35 -3.02
CA ALA A 213 8.40 1.53 -2.39
C ALA A 213 9.85 1.28 -1.95
N CYS A 214 10.12 0.10 -1.37
CA CYS A 214 11.47 -0.32 -1.02
C CYS A 214 12.39 -0.47 -2.24
N GLY A 215 11.86 -0.95 -3.37
CA GLY A 215 12.57 -0.98 -4.65
C GLY A 215 12.96 0.42 -5.14
N ASP A 216 12.01 1.36 -5.10
CA ASP A 216 12.26 2.78 -5.43
C ASP A 216 13.31 3.41 -4.50
N LEU A 217 13.28 3.10 -3.20
CA LEU A 217 14.28 3.60 -2.26
C LEU A 217 15.70 3.17 -2.65
N VAL A 218 15.90 1.89 -2.97
CA VAL A 218 17.21 1.37 -3.43
C VAL A 218 17.61 1.99 -4.76
N GLN A 219 16.67 2.13 -5.70
CA GLN A 219 16.94 2.77 -6.99
C GLN A 219 17.46 4.21 -6.82
N ARG A 220 16.85 4.97 -5.90
CA ARG A 220 17.28 6.33 -5.58
C ARG A 220 18.62 6.38 -4.85
N CYS A 221 18.93 5.41 -3.98
CA CYS A 221 20.27 5.27 -3.39
C CYS A 221 21.35 5.14 -4.48
N VAL A 222 21.06 4.35 -5.53
CA VAL A 222 21.98 4.10 -6.65
C VAL A 222 22.07 5.30 -7.60
N ALA A 223 20.95 5.97 -7.88
CA ALA A 223 20.89 7.09 -8.81
C ALA A 223 21.43 8.42 -8.25
N GLY A 224 21.35 8.62 -6.93
CA GLY A 224 21.82 9.85 -6.29
C GLY A 224 23.35 9.95 -6.18
N ALA A 225 23.86 11.16 -5.93
CA ALA A 225 25.25 11.39 -5.49
C ALA A 225 25.60 10.71 -4.13
N ALA A 226 24.62 10.01 -3.54
CA ALA A 226 24.65 9.23 -2.31
C ALA A 226 25.44 7.92 -2.38
N GLY A 227 26.03 7.57 -3.53
CA GLY A 227 27.09 6.56 -3.59
C GLY A 227 28.30 6.86 -2.67
N ARG A 228 28.36 8.07 -2.08
CA ARG A 228 29.34 8.49 -1.06
C ARG A 228 28.80 8.46 0.38
N THR A 229 27.51 8.23 0.62
CA THR A 229 26.87 8.39 1.94
C THR A 229 26.38 7.08 2.56
N CYS A 230 26.36 5.97 1.84
CA CYS A 230 25.95 4.67 2.40
C CYS A 230 26.55 3.48 1.63
N ASP A 231 26.56 2.31 2.26
CA ASP A 231 27.01 1.06 1.65
C ASP A 231 25.89 0.47 0.77
N LEU A 232 25.99 0.73 -0.54
CA LEU A 232 25.02 0.25 -1.53
C LEU A 232 24.98 -1.29 -1.62
N MET A 233 26.09 -1.97 -1.34
CA MET A 233 26.14 -3.44 -1.31
C MET A 233 25.30 -3.99 -0.17
N GLN A 234 25.45 -3.41 1.03
CA GLN A 234 24.68 -3.82 2.20
C GLN A 234 23.18 -3.53 2.03
N ILE A 235 22.84 -2.36 1.49
CA ILE A 235 21.45 -1.94 1.21
C ILE A 235 20.79 -2.87 0.19
N GLY A 236 21.45 -3.14 -0.94
CA GLY A 236 20.92 -4.02 -1.97
C GLY A 236 20.78 -5.46 -1.49
N ALA A 237 21.74 -5.96 -0.70
CA ALA A 237 21.65 -7.28 -0.09
C ALA A 237 20.46 -7.40 0.86
N ALA A 238 20.20 -6.37 1.67
CA ALA A 238 19.07 -6.33 2.59
C ALA A 238 17.72 -6.39 1.86
N LEU A 239 17.57 -5.71 0.72
CA LEU A 239 16.35 -5.82 -0.11
C LEU A 239 16.18 -7.24 -0.66
N ILE A 240 17.25 -7.86 -1.18
CA ILE A 240 17.21 -9.23 -1.71
C ILE A 240 16.80 -10.23 -0.63
N GLU A 241 17.34 -10.08 0.59
CA GLU A 241 16.99 -10.92 1.74
C GLU A 241 15.53 -10.79 2.17
N ALA A 242 14.94 -9.61 1.95
CA ALA A 242 13.55 -9.30 2.29
C ALA A 242 12.56 -9.61 1.14
N LEU A 243 13.06 -10.06 -0.02
CA LEU A 243 12.21 -10.41 -1.15
C LEU A 243 11.21 -11.52 -0.79
N PRO A 244 9.96 -11.44 -1.27
CA PRO A 244 9.00 -12.52 -1.10
C PRO A 244 9.55 -13.88 -1.55
N GLY A 245 9.52 -14.86 -0.65
CA GLY A 245 10.01 -16.22 -0.87
C GLY A 245 8.99 -17.28 -0.45
N PRO A 246 9.41 -18.49 -0.05
CA PRO A 246 8.49 -19.54 0.35
C PRO A 246 7.73 -19.12 1.62
N PRO A 247 6.49 -19.62 1.80
CA PRO A 247 5.58 -19.18 2.87
C PRO A 247 6.15 -19.34 4.29
N THR A 248 7.16 -20.20 4.50
CA THR A 248 7.83 -20.41 5.79
C THR A 248 8.76 -19.28 6.23
N LYS A 249 9.13 -18.35 5.33
CA LYS A 249 9.90 -17.14 5.64
C LYS A 249 9.04 -15.89 5.83
N ARG A 250 7.70 -15.99 5.80
CA ARG A 250 6.85 -14.89 6.28
C ARG A 250 7.09 -14.76 7.79
N GLN A 251 8.08 -13.93 8.16
CA GLN A 251 8.11 -13.25 9.46
C GLN A 251 6.67 -12.86 9.79
N GLU A 252 6.21 -13.14 11.00
CA GLU A 252 4.86 -12.84 11.50
C GLU A 252 4.34 -11.50 10.97
N VAL A 253 3.72 -11.53 9.79
CA VAL A 253 3.11 -10.35 9.19
C VAL A 253 1.72 -10.34 9.79
N ASP A 254 1.27 -9.16 10.22
CA ASP A 254 -0.06 -8.99 10.78
C ASP A 254 -1.10 -9.76 9.95
N PRO A 255 -2.07 -10.47 10.57
CA PRO A 255 -3.03 -11.32 9.88
C PRO A 255 -3.80 -10.62 8.74
N TRP A 256 -3.84 -9.29 8.77
CA TRP A 256 -4.55 -8.41 7.83
C TRP A 256 -3.70 -7.94 6.65
N THR A 257 -2.43 -8.32 6.59
CA THR A 257 -1.51 -7.86 5.53
C THR A 257 -1.71 -8.70 4.28
N TRP A 258 -2.56 -8.24 3.36
CA TRP A 258 -2.70 -8.87 2.06
C TRP A 258 -1.40 -8.72 1.26
N SER A 259 -0.85 -9.84 0.79
CA SER A 259 0.31 -9.80 -0.09
C SER A 259 -0.05 -9.18 -1.43
N VAL A 260 0.40 -7.94 -1.65
CA VAL A 260 0.26 -7.28 -2.95
C VAL A 260 1.06 -8.07 -3.99
N PRO A 261 0.48 -8.42 -5.15
CA PRO A 261 1.20 -9.14 -6.19
C PRO A 261 2.38 -8.31 -6.71
N VAL A 262 3.52 -8.98 -6.92
CA VAL A 262 4.72 -8.35 -7.46
C VAL A 262 4.44 -7.83 -8.87
N LYS A 263 4.80 -6.57 -9.14
CA LYS A 263 4.64 -5.95 -10.46
C LYS A 263 5.91 -6.12 -11.32
N PRO A 264 5.81 -6.15 -12.66
CA PRO A 264 6.97 -6.16 -13.54
C PRO A 264 7.94 -5.00 -13.32
N THR A 265 7.41 -3.80 -13.02
CA THR A 265 8.22 -2.60 -12.78
C THR A 265 9.19 -2.79 -11.63
N PHE A 266 8.76 -3.43 -10.54
CA PHE A 266 9.64 -3.75 -9.42
C PHE A 266 10.83 -4.63 -9.83
N VAL A 267 10.61 -5.63 -10.69
CA VAL A 267 11.72 -6.47 -11.19
C VAL A 267 12.69 -5.65 -12.03
N VAL A 268 12.17 -4.73 -12.84
CA VAL A 268 13.00 -3.81 -13.63
C VAL A 268 13.84 -2.92 -12.71
N ASP A 269 13.22 -2.32 -11.70
CA ASP A 269 13.88 -1.41 -10.76
C ASP A 269 14.95 -2.15 -9.95
N LEU A 270 14.62 -3.34 -9.42
CA LEU A 270 15.53 -4.20 -8.67
C LEU A 270 16.77 -4.57 -9.51
N LEU A 271 16.57 -5.17 -10.69
CA LEU A 271 17.70 -5.64 -11.49
C LEU A 271 18.52 -4.48 -12.07
N THR A 272 17.89 -3.35 -12.39
CA THR A 272 18.62 -2.12 -12.77
C THR A 272 19.51 -1.65 -11.63
N ALA A 273 18.94 -1.53 -10.42
CA ALA A 273 19.67 -1.04 -9.26
C ALA A 273 20.83 -1.98 -8.89
N THR A 274 20.58 -3.29 -8.78
CA THR A 274 21.62 -4.25 -8.41
C THR A 274 22.72 -4.36 -9.47
N SER A 275 22.37 -4.33 -10.76
CA SER A 275 23.38 -4.42 -11.85
C SER A 275 24.29 -3.20 -11.92
N ARG A 276 23.81 -2.04 -11.47
CA ARG A 276 24.62 -0.81 -11.37
C ARG A 276 25.52 -0.80 -10.13
N VAL A 277 25.20 -1.59 -9.10
CA VAL A 277 25.98 -1.69 -7.87
C VAL A 277 27.06 -2.75 -7.98
N ASP A 278 26.68 -3.99 -8.29
CA ASP A 278 27.58 -5.15 -8.34
C ASP A 278 26.96 -6.32 -9.09
N GLU A 279 27.77 -7.01 -9.89
CA GLU A 279 27.33 -8.16 -10.69
C GLU A 279 26.89 -9.34 -9.82
N GLY A 280 27.61 -9.62 -8.72
CA GLY A 280 27.28 -10.70 -7.80
C GLY A 280 25.95 -10.46 -7.07
N LEU A 281 25.67 -9.20 -6.72
CA LEU A 281 24.39 -8.80 -6.16
C LEU A 281 23.24 -8.99 -7.16
N ALA A 282 23.44 -8.59 -8.41
CA ALA A 282 22.47 -8.78 -9.48
C ALA A 282 22.22 -10.27 -9.77
N ALA A 283 23.27 -11.10 -9.73
CA ALA A 283 23.17 -12.54 -9.87
C ALA A 283 22.30 -13.17 -8.76
N ARG A 284 22.52 -12.78 -7.49
CA ARG A 284 21.68 -13.22 -6.37
C ARG A 284 20.22 -12.82 -6.54
N ALA A 285 19.97 -11.59 -7.00
CA ALA A 285 18.61 -11.10 -7.22
C ALA A 285 17.88 -11.95 -8.26
N ILE A 286 18.48 -12.16 -9.46
CA ILE A 286 17.82 -12.95 -10.50
C ILE A 286 17.63 -14.42 -10.10
N GLU A 287 18.59 -15.02 -9.38
CA GLU A 287 18.45 -16.38 -8.87
C GLU A 287 17.26 -16.52 -7.92
N HIS A 288 17.05 -15.55 -7.03
CA HIS A 288 15.89 -15.55 -6.15
C HIS A 288 14.59 -15.43 -6.95
N LEU A 289 14.50 -14.51 -7.91
CA LEU A 289 13.31 -14.33 -8.74
C LEU A 289 12.92 -15.63 -9.47
N LEU A 290 13.91 -16.32 -10.07
CA LEU A 290 13.70 -17.54 -10.82
C LEU A 290 13.39 -18.76 -9.93
N ALA A 291 13.87 -18.77 -8.68
CA ALA A 291 13.59 -19.85 -7.73
C ALA A 291 12.12 -19.92 -7.29
N TRP A 292 11.36 -18.83 -7.42
CA TRP A 292 9.98 -18.72 -6.90
C TRP A 292 8.93 -18.38 -7.96
N PRO A 293 8.68 -19.25 -8.97
CA PRO A 293 7.80 -18.95 -10.10
C PRO A 293 6.31 -18.79 -9.73
N LYS A 294 5.88 -19.20 -8.53
CA LYS A 294 4.52 -18.93 -8.03
C LYS A 294 4.35 -17.48 -7.56
N THR A 295 5.42 -16.91 -7.01
CA THR A 295 5.48 -15.53 -6.52
C THR A 295 5.78 -14.59 -7.67
N TYR A 296 6.80 -14.91 -8.46
CA TYR A 296 7.22 -14.18 -9.65
C TYR A 296 6.72 -14.92 -10.89
N LYS A 297 5.42 -14.79 -11.16
CA LYS A 297 4.77 -15.50 -12.26
C LYS A 297 5.44 -15.15 -13.60
N PRO A 298 5.82 -16.14 -14.43
CA PRO A 298 6.46 -15.88 -15.71
C PRO A 298 5.67 -14.92 -16.60
N ASP A 299 4.35 -15.11 -16.73
CA ASP A 299 3.52 -14.33 -17.66
C ASP A 299 3.14 -12.95 -17.13
N ASP A 300 2.88 -12.83 -15.83
CA ASP A 300 2.40 -11.60 -15.22
C ASP A 300 3.56 -10.67 -14.81
N VAL A 301 4.76 -11.22 -14.57
CA VAL A 301 5.89 -10.49 -13.96
C VAL A 301 7.16 -10.57 -14.81
N LEU A 302 7.70 -11.77 -15.03
CA LEU A 302 9.05 -11.93 -15.58
C LEU A 302 9.14 -11.61 -17.08
N VAL A 303 8.22 -12.12 -17.90
CA VAL A 303 8.16 -11.83 -19.34
C VAL A 303 7.92 -10.34 -19.60
N PRO A 304 6.96 -9.65 -18.95
CA PRO A 304 6.81 -8.21 -19.11
C PRO A 304 8.05 -7.42 -18.66
N ALA A 305 8.75 -7.84 -17.59
CA ALA A 305 9.99 -7.20 -17.15
C ALA A 305 11.12 -7.41 -18.18
N ALA A 306 11.29 -8.61 -18.72
CA ALA A 306 12.25 -8.90 -19.78
C ALA A 306 11.98 -8.03 -21.02
N ARG A 307 10.70 -7.84 -21.38
CA ARG A 307 10.29 -6.98 -22.50
C ARG A 307 10.55 -5.50 -22.24
N ALA A 308 10.46 -5.04 -20.98
CA ALA A 308 10.85 -3.68 -20.62
C ALA A 308 12.37 -3.49 -20.79
N PHE A 309 13.18 -4.45 -20.36
CA PHE A 309 14.63 -4.43 -20.58
C PHE A 309 15.03 -4.49 -22.04
N ALA A 310 14.32 -5.23 -22.89
CA ALA A 310 14.59 -5.26 -24.33
C ALA A 310 14.48 -3.86 -25.00
N LYS A 311 13.82 -2.89 -24.37
CA LYS A 311 13.75 -1.50 -24.82
C LYS A 311 14.91 -0.63 -24.31
N LEU A 312 15.69 -1.12 -23.35
CA LEU A 312 16.80 -0.42 -22.70
C LEU A 312 18.13 -0.98 -23.21
N ALA A 313 18.80 -0.23 -24.09
CA ALA A 313 20.05 -0.67 -24.72
C ALA A 313 21.15 -1.04 -23.71
N GLU A 314 21.27 -0.28 -22.62
CA GLU A 314 22.26 -0.51 -21.55
C GLU A 314 22.10 -1.88 -20.86
N SER A 315 20.88 -2.43 -20.85
CA SER A 315 20.58 -3.68 -20.16
C SER A 315 21.22 -4.92 -20.81
N THR A 316 21.65 -4.80 -22.07
CA THR A 316 22.38 -5.88 -22.78
C THR A 316 23.74 -6.20 -22.14
N ALA A 317 24.33 -5.22 -21.42
CA ALA A 317 25.60 -5.41 -20.73
C ALA A 317 25.45 -6.13 -19.37
N TRP A 318 24.22 -6.35 -18.88
CA TRP A 318 23.98 -6.90 -17.54
C TRP A 318 23.67 -8.40 -17.57
N PRO A 319 24.55 -9.26 -17.03
CA PRO A 319 24.37 -10.72 -17.06
C PRO A 319 23.07 -11.20 -16.41
N ALA A 320 22.64 -10.55 -15.33
CA ALA A 320 21.37 -10.87 -14.66
C ALA A 320 20.14 -10.65 -15.57
N VAL A 321 20.16 -9.61 -16.40
CA VAL A 321 19.11 -9.36 -17.40
C VAL A 321 19.17 -10.40 -18.52
N GLY A 322 20.38 -10.80 -18.94
CA GLY A 322 20.56 -11.92 -19.87
C GLY A 322 19.90 -13.21 -19.36
N ARG A 323 20.10 -13.54 -18.09
CA ARG A 323 19.49 -14.72 -17.45
C ARG A 323 17.97 -14.61 -17.31
N LEU A 324 17.44 -13.43 -17.01
CA LEU A 324 15.98 -13.17 -17.04
C LEU A 324 15.40 -13.39 -18.43
N ARG A 325 16.07 -12.88 -19.45
CA ARG A 325 15.68 -12.99 -20.86
C ARG A 325 15.68 -14.43 -21.32
N GLU A 326 16.74 -15.17 -21.03
CA GLU A 326 16.86 -16.61 -21.34
C GLU A 326 15.73 -17.40 -20.69
N ALA A 327 15.52 -17.23 -19.38
CA ALA A 327 14.43 -17.93 -18.68
C ALA A 327 13.03 -17.57 -19.24
N SER A 328 12.83 -16.30 -19.62
CA SER A 328 11.59 -15.84 -20.24
C SER A 328 11.39 -16.45 -21.65
N LEU A 329 12.45 -16.48 -22.46
CA LEU A 329 12.45 -17.11 -23.78
C LEU A 329 12.18 -18.61 -23.68
N ASP A 330 12.82 -19.30 -22.75
CA ASP A 330 12.60 -20.73 -22.51
C ASP A 330 11.16 -21.04 -22.13
N HIS A 331 10.55 -20.23 -21.26
CA HIS A 331 9.13 -20.34 -20.91
C HIS A 331 8.23 -20.16 -22.14
N LEU A 332 8.47 -19.11 -22.94
CA LEU A 332 7.70 -18.85 -24.16
C LEU A 332 7.89 -19.96 -25.20
N ARG A 333 9.13 -20.39 -25.45
CA ARG A 333 9.47 -21.47 -26.40
C ARG A 333 8.83 -22.79 -26.01
N LYS A 334 8.90 -23.18 -24.73
CA LYS A 334 8.21 -24.37 -24.21
C LYS A 334 6.71 -24.30 -24.44
N ARG A 335 6.07 -23.14 -24.23
CA ARG A 335 4.64 -22.96 -24.45
C ARG A 335 4.25 -22.91 -25.94
N ILE A 336 5.06 -22.28 -26.78
CA ILE A 336 4.89 -22.26 -28.25
C ILE A 336 5.03 -23.66 -28.83
N ALA A 337 5.93 -24.49 -28.30
CA ALA A 337 6.16 -25.85 -28.79
C ALA A 337 4.99 -26.81 -28.50
N LEU A 338 4.10 -26.50 -27.56
CA LEU A 338 2.96 -27.38 -27.29
C LEU A 338 2.06 -27.53 -28.54
N PRO A 339 1.38 -28.66 -28.78
CA PRO A 339 0.43 -28.74 -29.88
C PRO A 339 -0.73 -27.74 -29.72
N LEU A 340 -1.18 -27.11 -30.81
CA LEU A 340 -2.39 -26.29 -30.86
C LEU A 340 -3.08 -26.56 -32.20
N GLU A 341 -4.03 -27.49 -32.18
CA GLU A 341 -4.88 -27.78 -33.33
C GLU A 341 -6.28 -27.24 -33.06
N ALA A 342 -6.89 -26.64 -34.07
CA ALA A 342 -8.31 -26.31 -34.00
C ALA A 342 -9.13 -27.61 -33.87
N PRO A 343 -10.18 -27.64 -33.04
CA PRO A 343 -11.08 -28.78 -33.00
C PRO A 343 -11.61 -29.08 -34.42
N ARG A 344 -11.41 -30.31 -34.89
CA ARG A 344 -11.82 -30.72 -36.26
C ARG A 344 -13.33 -30.90 -36.39
N ASP A 345 -14.00 -31.14 -35.27
CA ASP A 345 -15.42 -31.41 -35.14
C ASP A 345 -15.98 -30.80 -33.83
N TRP A 346 -17.21 -31.17 -33.47
CA TRP A 346 -17.83 -30.73 -32.21
C TRP A 346 -17.39 -31.55 -30.98
N THR A 347 -16.37 -32.41 -31.07
CA THR A 347 -15.87 -33.13 -29.90
C THR A 347 -15.15 -32.17 -28.95
N ARG A 348 -15.44 -32.27 -27.65
CA ARG A 348 -14.80 -31.49 -26.57
C ARG A 348 -14.31 -32.43 -25.48
N ALA A 349 -13.25 -32.02 -24.78
CA ALA A 349 -12.78 -32.73 -23.61
C ALA A 349 -13.90 -32.78 -22.56
N ASN A 350 -14.05 -33.92 -21.89
CA ASN A 350 -14.99 -34.11 -20.80
C ASN A 350 -14.26 -34.13 -19.45
N PRO A 351 -14.16 -32.98 -18.74
CA PRO A 351 -13.54 -32.91 -17.41
C PRO A 351 -14.52 -33.23 -16.27
N LEU A 352 -15.78 -33.59 -16.56
CA LEU A 352 -16.80 -33.80 -15.54
C LEU A 352 -16.49 -35.04 -14.69
N THR A 353 -16.39 -34.85 -13.38
CA THR A 353 -16.12 -35.94 -12.42
C THR A 353 -17.41 -36.52 -11.82
N CYS A 354 -18.50 -35.74 -11.77
CA CYS A 354 -19.80 -36.17 -11.26
C CYS A 354 -20.36 -37.36 -12.07
N LYS A 355 -20.97 -38.32 -11.37
CA LYS A 355 -21.46 -39.58 -11.95
C LYS A 355 -22.99 -39.67 -12.06
N CYS A 356 -23.72 -38.61 -11.74
CA CYS A 356 -25.19 -38.56 -11.87
C CYS A 356 -25.63 -38.73 -13.35
N SER A 357 -26.90 -39.07 -13.58
CA SER A 357 -27.42 -39.31 -14.95
C SER A 357 -27.21 -38.10 -15.85
N ASP A 358 -27.57 -36.91 -15.37
CA ASP A 358 -27.51 -35.68 -16.16
C ASP A 358 -26.07 -35.31 -16.56
N CYS A 359 -25.12 -35.41 -15.63
CA CYS A 359 -23.70 -35.13 -15.93
C CYS A 359 -23.07 -36.19 -16.84
N ARG A 360 -23.55 -37.45 -16.77
CA ARG A 360 -23.11 -38.51 -17.69
C ARG A 360 -23.63 -38.27 -19.11
N GLU A 361 -24.88 -37.87 -19.25
CA GLU A 361 -25.48 -37.47 -20.52
C GLU A 361 -24.76 -36.24 -21.11
N LEU A 362 -24.50 -35.22 -20.29
CA LEU A 362 -23.72 -34.06 -20.72
C LEU A 362 -22.28 -34.45 -21.11
N GLY A 363 -21.66 -35.37 -20.37
CA GLY A 363 -20.33 -35.89 -20.68
C GLY A 363 -20.27 -36.65 -22.01
N ALA A 364 -21.28 -37.49 -22.30
CA ALA A 364 -21.43 -38.16 -23.58
C ALA A 364 -21.65 -37.15 -24.72
N PHE A 365 -22.49 -36.13 -24.47
CA PHE A 365 -22.67 -35.02 -25.39
C PHE A 365 -21.35 -34.31 -25.69
N LEU A 366 -20.53 -33.98 -24.68
CA LEU A 366 -19.23 -33.33 -24.88
C LEU A 366 -18.35 -34.10 -25.87
N THR A 367 -18.35 -35.43 -25.79
CA THR A 367 -17.56 -36.31 -26.67
C THR A 367 -18.18 -36.58 -28.05
N ALA A 368 -19.43 -36.19 -28.30
CA ALA A 368 -20.10 -36.44 -29.57
C ALA A 368 -19.59 -35.47 -30.68
N PRO A 369 -19.16 -35.95 -31.85
CA PRO A 369 -18.52 -35.12 -32.89
C PRO A 369 -19.50 -34.28 -33.72
N ASP A 370 -20.77 -34.65 -33.75
CA ASP A 370 -21.84 -34.10 -34.61
C ASP A 370 -22.89 -33.29 -33.83
N GLN A 371 -22.87 -33.34 -32.50
CA GLN A 371 -23.83 -32.64 -31.66
C GLN A 371 -23.28 -31.30 -31.18
N GLN A 372 -23.90 -30.21 -31.63
CA GLN A 372 -23.55 -28.85 -31.22
C GLN A 372 -24.28 -28.40 -29.94
N GLN A 373 -25.52 -28.87 -29.73
CA GLN A 373 -26.38 -28.47 -28.61
C GLN A 373 -26.92 -29.68 -27.85
N TRP A 374 -27.00 -29.55 -26.54
CA TRP A 374 -27.65 -30.49 -25.64
C TRP A 374 -28.72 -29.78 -24.82
N ARG A 375 -29.83 -30.47 -24.56
CA ARG A 375 -31.00 -29.89 -23.90
C ARG A 375 -31.41 -30.78 -22.73
N LEU A 376 -31.54 -30.18 -21.54
CA LEU A 376 -32.06 -30.82 -20.35
C LEU A 376 -33.33 -30.11 -19.88
N LYS A 377 -34.48 -30.75 -20.10
CA LYS A 377 -35.76 -30.28 -19.55
C LYS A 377 -35.93 -30.83 -18.14
N ALA A 378 -35.71 -29.99 -17.12
CA ALA A 378 -35.72 -30.43 -15.73
C ALA A 378 -36.08 -29.30 -14.74
N VAL A 379 -36.52 -29.70 -13.54
CA VAL A 379 -36.73 -28.79 -12.41
C VAL A 379 -35.42 -28.07 -12.03
N GLN A 380 -35.55 -26.91 -11.37
CA GLN A 380 -34.42 -26.00 -11.11
C GLN A 380 -33.23 -26.68 -10.43
N GLY A 381 -33.43 -27.50 -9.38
CA GLY A 381 -32.33 -28.13 -8.66
C GLY A 381 -31.41 -28.98 -9.55
N ARG A 382 -31.97 -29.74 -10.50
CA ARG A 382 -31.18 -30.54 -11.46
C ARG A 382 -30.41 -29.66 -12.43
N ARG A 383 -31.04 -28.58 -12.93
CA ARG A 383 -30.37 -27.63 -13.84
C ARG A 383 -29.22 -26.90 -13.14
N SER A 384 -29.45 -26.40 -11.92
CA SER A 384 -28.43 -25.72 -11.12
C SER A 384 -27.26 -26.64 -10.78
N HIS A 385 -27.51 -27.93 -10.50
CA HIS A 385 -26.43 -28.91 -10.30
C HIS A 385 -25.53 -29.05 -11.54
N VAL A 386 -26.12 -29.15 -12.74
CA VAL A 386 -25.35 -29.23 -13.99
C VAL A 386 -24.58 -27.93 -14.25
N GLU A 387 -25.20 -26.78 -14.05
CA GLU A 387 -24.55 -25.46 -14.19
C GLU A 387 -23.35 -25.32 -13.25
N GLU A 388 -23.47 -25.75 -12.00
CA GLU A 388 -22.40 -25.69 -11.01
C GLU A 388 -21.22 -26.59 -11.39
N ASN A 389 -21.50 -27.83 -11.83
CA ASN A 389 -20.46 -28.72 -12.31
C ASN A 389 -19.71 -28.10 -13.50
N VAL A 390 -20.44 -27.59 -14.50
CA VAL A 390 -19.85 -26.94 -15.68
C VAL A 390 -19.08 -25.66 -15.32
N ARG A 391 -19.45 -24.92 -14.27
CA ARG A 391 -18.65 -23.76 -13.82
C ARG A 391 -17.40 -24.18 -13.06
N SER A 392 -17.49 -25.24 -12.26
CA SER A 392 -16.37 -25.76 -11.46
C SER A 392 -15.29 -26.42 -12.31
N THR A 393 -15.67 -26.94 -13.49
CA THR A 393 -14.78 -27.57 -14.46
C THR A 393 -14.65 -26.67 -15.68
N THR A 394 -13.45 -26.35 -16.18
CA THR A 394 -13.28 -25.54 -17.40
C THR A 394 -13.76 -26.27 -18.67
N CYS A 395 -15.07 -26.34 -18.87
CA CYS A 395 -15.74 -26.91 -20.04
C CYS A 395 -15.96 -25.84 -21.11
N ASP A 396 -15.80 -26.20 -22.38
CA ASP A 396 -16.08 -25.34 -23.53
C ASP A 396 -17.59 -25.36 -23.87
N LEU A 397 -18.41 -24.84 -22.96
CA LEU A 397 -19.86 -24.77 -23.07
C LEU A 397 -20.39 -23.37 -22.75
N ASP A 398 -21.37 -22.92 -23.54
CA ASP A 398 -22.27 -21.81 -23.18
C ASP A 398 -23.58 -22.38 -22.67
N LEU A 399 -23.98 -21.97 -21.47
CA LEU A 399 -25.22 -22.41 -20.84
C LEU A 399 -26.28 -21.31 -20.89
N THR A 400 -27.46 -21.64 -21.41
CA THR A 400 -28.63 -20.77 -21.41
C THR A 400 -29.85 -21.51 -20.90
N THR A 401 -30.73 -20.82 -20.15
CA THR A 401 -32.01 -21.39 -19.73
C THR A 401 -33.13 -20.85 -20.63
N GLU A 402 -33.76 -21.74 -21.40
CA GLU A 402 -34.98 -21.44 -22.13
C GLU A 402 -36.18 -21.48 -21.18
N ARG A 403 -36.83 -20.33 -20.98
CA ARG A 403 -37.98 -20.16 -20.06
C ARG A 403 -39.33 -20.32 -20.76
N ARG A 404 -39.45 -21.31 -21.66
CA ARG A 404 -40.70 -21.60 -22.39
C ARG A 404 -41.35 -22.88 -21.86
N GLY A 405 -42.43 -22.71 -21.08
CA GLY A 405 -43.14 -23.80 -20.40
C GLY A 405 -42.46 -24.24 -19.09
N SER A 406 -43.15 -25.12 -18.36
CA SER A 406 -42.65 -25.73 -17.11
C SER A 406 -42.60 -27.26 -17.24
N PRO A 407 -41.54 -27.93 -16.78
CA PRO A 407 -40.28 -27.35 -16.30
C PRO A 407 -39.45 -26.70 -17.43
N HIS A 408 -38.63 -25.70 -17.09
CA HIS A 408 -37.72 -25.01 -18.02
C HIS A 408 -36.62 -25.92 -18.57
N THR A 409 -36.00 -25.52 -19.67
CA THR A 409 -34.94 -26.29 -20.35
C THR A 409 -33.59 -25.60 -20.21
N LEU A 410 -32.57 -26.31 -19.73
CA LEU A 410 -31.18 -25.89 -19.81
C LEU A 410 -30.63 -26.30 -21.18
N VAL A 411 -30.08 -25.36 -21.93
CA VAL A 411 -29.43 -25.59 -23.21
C VAL A 411 -27.94 -25.37 -23.04
N ALA A 412 -27.16 -26.41 -23.32
CA ALA A 412 -25.70 -26.33 -23.38
C ALA A 412 -25.27 -26.32 -24.85
N THR A 413 -24.59 -25.26 -25.28
CA THR A 413 -24.03 -25.15 -26.63
C THR A 413 -22.52 -25.28 -26.55
N LYS A 414 -21.93 -26.17 -27.34
CA LYS A 414 -20.47 -26.27 -27.41
C LYS A 414 -19.86 -25.03 -28.04
N ASN A 415 -18.83 -24.50 -27.40
CA ASN A 415 -17.99 -23.44 -27.94
C ASN A 415 -16.55 -23.96 -28.09
N GLN A 416 -15.59 -23.07 -28.28
CA GLN A 416 -14.16 -23.43 -28.40
C GLN A 416 -13.30 -22.47 -27.57
N ALA A 417 -13.84 -21.98 -26.45
CA ALA A 417 -13.25 -20.92 -25.65
C ALA A 417 -11.83 -21.27 -25.13
N SER A 418 -11.57 -22.52 -24.78
CA SER A 418 -10.23 -22.95 -24.35
C SER A 418 -9.22 -22.96 -25.49
N TYR A 419 -9.62 -23.40 -26.70
CA TYR A 419 -8.79 -23.27 -27.89
C TYR A 419 -8.50 -21.80 -28.21
N GLU A 420 -9.52 -20.94 -28.24
CA GLU A 420 -9.38 -19.51 -28.55
C GLU A 420 -8.48 -18.79 -27.56
N ARG A 421 -8.63 -19.05 -26.25
CA ARG A 421 -7.73 -18.53 -25.21
C ARG A 421 -6.28 -18.94 -25.47
N ARG A 422 -6.05 -20.22 -25.76
CA ARG A 422 -4.70 -20.74 -26.04
C ARG A 422 -4.13 -20.22 -27.35
N ALA A 423 -4.95 -20.05 -28.39
CA ALA A 423 -4.56 -19.45 -29.65
C ALA A 423 -4.20 -17.97 -29.49
N LYS A 424 -4.99 -17.21 -28.71
CA LYS A 424 -4.66 -15.84 -28.34
C LYS A 424 -3.33 -15.77 -27.59
N GLN A 425 -3.14 -16.64 -26.59
CA GLN A 425 -1.88 -16.71 -25.83
C GLN A 425 -0.70 -17.04 -26.75
N ARG A 426 -0.82 -18.03 -27.63
CA ARG A 426 0.25 -18.39 -28.58
C ARG A 426 0.60 -17.24 -29.51
N ARG A 427 -0.39 -16.50 -30.01
CA ARG A 427 -0.12 -15.30 -30.83
C ARG A 427 0.71 -14.28 -30.05
N GLN A 428 0.33 -13.99 -28.79
CA GLN A 428 1.11 -13.09 -27.93
C GLN A 428 2.53 -13.63 -27.69
N ASP A 429 2.69 -14.94 -27.46
CA ASP A 429 4.00 -15.56 -27.25
C ASP A 429 4.90 -15.42 -28.49
N LEU A 430 4.34 -15.68 -29.68
CA LEU A 430 5.03 -15.53 -30.97
C LEU A 430 5.39 -14.07 -31.26
N GLU A 431 4.62 -13.11 -30.78
CA GLU A 431 4.97 -11.68 -30.85
C GLU A 431 6.07 -11.30 -29.84
N HIS A 432 6.06 -11.90 -28.65
CA HIS A 432 6.97 -11.55 -27.56
C HIS A 432 8.34 -12.20 -27.70
N ALA A 433 8.42 -13.46 -28.16
CA ALA A 433 9.67 -14.19 -28.25
C ALA A 433 10.73 -13.51 -29.15
N PRO A 434 10.43 -13.04 -30.38
CA PRO A 434 11.42 -12.36 -31.22
C PRO A 434 11.92 -11.04 -30.64
N ALA A 435 11.10 -10.36 -29.82
CA ALA A 435 11.50 -9.12 -29.15
C ALA A 435 12.50 -9.36 -28.01
N LEU A 436 12.59 -10.59 -27.50
CA LEU A 436 13.52 -10.98 -26.45
C LEU A 436 14.77 -11.69 -27.00
N ASP A 437 14.82 -12.06 -28.27
CA ASP A 437 15.99 -12.74 -28.90
C ASP A 437 17.09 -11.75 -29.35
N ARG A 438 16.83 -10.44 -29.22
CA ARG A 438 17.79 -9.34 -29.44
C ARG A 438 18.41 -8.96 -28.10
#